data_AF-A0A843HYR7-F1
#
_entry.id   AF-A0A843HYR7-F1
#
_cell.length_a   1.000
_cell.length_b   1.000
_cell.length_c   1.000
_cell.angle_alpha   90.00
_cell.angle_beta   90.00
_cell.angle_gamma   90.00
#
_symmetry.space_group_name_H-M   'P 1'
#
loop_
_entity.id
_entity.type
_entity.pdbx_description
1 polymer ?
#
loop_
_entity_poly.entity_id
_entity_poly.type
_entity_poly.pdbx_seq_one_letter_code
_entity_poly.pdbx_strand_id
1 'polypeptide(L)'
;MLGKIIGVAFLIIFAIIALSYFNHLFTVNKIISSTPVQVITSYTRTNSSLLEHVYITHYNYSFYVYSNTTSTISYPLKLPDQGEVIVVAYFKNPVNITIVNNGTRIFTGIETYLYKQFYGGGNLTLIFAGESINGSVLVNETIVTVSNS
;
A
#
# COMPACT_ATOMS: atom_id res chain seq x y z
N MET A 1 -8.97 37.93 43.91
CA MET A 1 -7.82 37.19 43.33
C MET A 1 -8.25 35.92 42.59
N LEU A 2 -9.23 35.16 43.10
CA LEU A 2 -9.77 33.96 42.42
C LEU A 2 -10.20 34.16 40.95
N GLY A 3 -10.90 35.26 40.62
CA GLY A 3 -11.38 35.48 39.25
C GLY A 3 -10.27 35.63 38.20
N LYS A 4 -9.09 36.14 38.59
CA LYS A 4 -7.92 36.23 37.70
C LYS A 4 -7.27 34.86 37.47
N ILE A 5 -7.24 34.02 38.50
CA ILE A 5 -6.71 32.66 38.44
C ILE A 5 -7.59 31.80 37.52
N ILE A 6 -8.92 31.92 37.63
CA ILE A 6 -9.89 31.21 36.78
C ILE A 6 -9.75 31.66 35.31
N GLY A 7 -9.62 32.98 35.06
CA GLY A 7 -9.44 33.51 33.70
C GLY A 7 -8.14 33.04 33.04
N VAL A 8 -7.02 33.02 33.78
CA VAL A 8 -5.73 32.52 33.28
C VAL A 8 -5.79 31.02 33.00
N ALA A 9 -6.42 30.22 33.88
CA ALA A 9 -6.59 28.79 33.66
C ALA A 9 -7.42 28.50 32.40
N PHE A 10 -8.49 29.26 32.17
CA PHE A 10 -9.33 29.10 30.97
C PHE A 10 -8.57 29.42 29.68
N LEU A 11 -7.73 30.46 29.68
CA LEU A 11 -6.87 30.83 28.57
C LEU A 11 -5.82 29.75 28.25
N ILE A 12 -5.20 29.16 29.28
CA ILE A 12 -4.25 28.06 29.12
C ILE A 12 -4.94 26.84 28.52
N ILE A 13 -6.11 26.46 29.02
CA ILE A 13 -6.89 25.33 28.49
C ILE A 13 -7.28 25.58 27.02
N PHE A 14 -7.75 26.79 26.70
CA PHE A 14 -8.10 27.15 25.33
C PHE A 14 -6.89 27.11 24.39
N ALA A 15 -5.72 27.59 24.84
CA ALA A 15 -4.48 27.52 24.07
C ALA A 15 -4.02 26.08 23.81
N ILE A 16 -4.15 25.19 24.80
CA ILE A 16 -3.83 23.76 24.66
C ILE A 16 -4.77 23.08 23.67
N ILE A 17 -6.09 23.33 23.77
CA ILE A 17 -7.08 22.77 22.85
C ILE A 17 -6.85 23.28 21.43
N ALA A 18 -6.62 24.59 21.26
CA ALA A 18 -6.31 25.18 19.97
C ALA A 18 -5.03 24.58 19.36
N LEU A 19 -3.96 24.45 20.14
CA LEU A 19 -2.70 23.86 19.68
C LEU A 19 -2.88 22.38 19.26
N SER A 20 -3.63 21.60 20.04
CA SER A 20 -3.97 20.21 19.69
C SER A 20 -4.80 20.12 18.41
N TYR A 21 -5.75 21.03 18.22
CA TYR A 21 -6.57 21.10 17.02
C TYR A 21 -5.75 21.50 15.79
N PHE A 22 -4.87 22.50 15.92
CA PHE A 22 -3.97 22.91 14.84
C PHE A 22 -2.98 21.81 14.45
N ASN A 23 -2.36 21.11 15.41
CA ASN A 23 -1.47 19.98 15.12
C ASN A 23 -2.17 18.84 14.36
N HIS A 24 -3.45 18.61 14.63
CA HIS A 24 -4.27 17.65 13.88
C HIS A 24 -4.48 18.06 12.42
N LEU A 25 -4.59 19.36 12.13
CA LEU A 25 -4.76 19.87 10.76
C LEU A 25 -3.48 19.80 9.92
N PHE A 26 -2.30 19.77 10.54
CA PHE A 26 -1.01 19.67 9.85
C PHE A 26 -0.50 18.24 9.69
N THR A 27 -1.13 17.25 10.33
CA THR A 27 -0.76 15.83 10.19
C THR A 27 -1.52 15.22 9.01
N VAL A 28 -0.84 14.98 7.89
CA VAL A 28 -1.45 14.42 6.69
C VAL A 28 -0.93 13.01 6.44
N ASN A 29 -1.75 12.01 6.77
CA ASN A 29 -1.55 10.63 6.35
C ASN A 29 -2.50 10.36 5.18
N LYS A 30 -1.95 10.14 3.98
CA LYS A 30 -2.77 9.97 2.78
C LYS A 30 -2.26 8.84 1.92
N ILE A 31 -3.20 8.04 1.40
CA ILE A 31 -2.99 7.16 0.27
C ILE A 31 -3.82 7.68 -0.90
N ILE A 32 -3.19 7.83 -2.06
CA ILE A 32 -3.88 8.21 -3.30
C ILE A 32 -3.74 7.03 -4.25
N SER A 33 -4.80 6.25 -4.43
CA SER A 33 -4.81 5.09 -5.32
C SER A 33 -5.47 5.40 -6.65
N SER A 34 -4.94 4.83 -7.73
CA SER A 34 -5.65 4.73 -9.00
C SER A 34 -6.59 3.52 -8.99
N THR A 35 -7.62 3.53 -9.84
CA THR A 35 -8.31 2.27 -10.18
C THR A 35 -7.31 1.29 -10.79
N PRO A 36 -7.39 0.00 -10.45
CA PRO A 36 -6.50 -1.00 -11.04
C PRO A 36 -6.74 -1.09 -12.55
N VAL A 37 -5.66 -1.31 -13.29
CA VAL A 37 -5.70 -1.53 -14.74
C VAL A 37 -5.53 -3.02 -15.00
N GLN A 38 -6.47 -3.62 -15.73
CA GLN A 38 -6.43 -5.02 -16.14
C GLN A 38 -6.05 -5.13 -17.62
N VAL A 39 -5.10 -6.00 -17.94
CA VAL A 39 -4.70 -6.31 -19.33
C VAL A 39 -4.76 -7.81 -19.53
N ILE A 40 -5.53 -8.27 -20.52
CA ILE A 40 -5.67 -9.69 -20.87
C ILE A 40 -4.99 -9.92 -22.21
N THR A 41 -4.12 -10.93 -22.28
CA THR A 41 -3.52 -11.42 -23.52
C THR A 41 -3.85 -12.90 -23.65
N SER A 42 -4.27 -13.35 -24.83
CA SER A 42 -4.56 -14.77 -25.08
C SER A 42 -3.83 -15.27 -26.32
N TYR A 43 -3.47 -16.54 -26.30
CA TYR A 43 -2.92 -17.25 -27.46
C TYR A 43 -3.26 -18.72 -27.38
N THR A 44 -3.27 -19.39 -28.53
CA THR A 44 -3.39 -20.84 -28.62
C THR A 44 -2.01 -21.46 -28.73
N ARG A 45 -1.79 -22.59 -28.06
CA ARG A 45 -0.59 -23.41 -28.25
C ARG A 45 -0.98 -24.88 -28.37
N THR A 46 -0.20 -25.61 -29.16
CA THR A 46 -0.35 -27.06 -29.25
C THR A 46 0.63 -27.71 -28.28
N ASN A 47 0.12 -28.50 -27.34
CA ASN A 47 0.92 -29.28 -26.42
C ASN A 47 0.58 -30.75 -26.58
N SER A 48 1.55 -31.56 -27.04
CA SER A 48 1.43 -33.02 -27.10
C SER A 48 0.07 -33.52 -27.67
N SER A 49 -0.37 -32.94 -28.79
CA SER A 49 -1.63 -33.24 -29.51
C SER A 49 -2.93 -32.62 -28.98
N LEU A 50 -2.89 -31.82 -27.91
CA LEU A 50 -4.04 -31.03 -27.43
C LEU A 50 -3.90 -29.57 -27.82
N LEU A 51 -5.02 -28.95 -28.22
CA LEU A 51 -5.09 -27.51 -28.44
C LEU A 51 -5.40 -26.83 -27.10
N GLU A 52 -4.42 -26.09 -26.58
CA GLU A 52 -4.56 -25.33 -25.34
C GLU A 52 -4.84 -23.86 -25.67
N HIS A 53 -5.86 -23.27 -25.03
CA HIS A 53 -6.04 -21.82 -24.99
C HIS A 53 -5.41 -21.29 -23.70
N VAL A 54 -4.41 -20.41 -23.84
CA VAL A 54 -3.69 -19.81 -22.72
C VAL A 54 -4.11 -18.35 -22.57
N TYR A 55 -4.53 -17.98 -21.37
CA TYR A 55 -4.90 -16.62 -20.99
C TYR A 55 -3.91 -16.10 -19.96
N ILE A 56 -3.26 -14.97 -20.26
CA ILE A 56 -2.39 -14.26 -19.35
C ILE A 56 -3.09 -12.96 -18.96
N THR A 57 -3.41 -12.82 -17.68
CA THR A 57 -4.05 -11.61 -17.14
C THR A 57 -3.09 -10.88 -16.22
N HIS A 58 -2.86 -9.60 -16.48
CA HIS A 58 -2.07 -8.72 -15.64
C HIS A 58 -3.00 -7.72 -14.93
N TYR A 59 -2.86 -7.60 -13.61
CA TYR A 59 -3.53 -6.60 -12.79
C TYR A 59 -2.50 -5.64 -12.21
N ASN A 60 -2.60 -4.36 -12.56
CA ASN A 60 -1.66 -3.33 -12.13
C ASN A 60 -2.36 -2.36 -11.16
N TYR A 61 -1.85 -2.27 -9.94
CA TYR A 61 -2.32 -1.37 -8.89
C TYR A 61 -1.25 -0.32 -8.62
N SER A 62 -1.58 0.96 -8.78
CA SER A 62 -0.65 2.05 -8.49
C SER A 62 -1.22 3.00 -7.43
N PHE A 63 -0.39 3.39 -6.47
CA PHE A 63 -0.79 4.33 -5.44
C PHE A 63 0.40 5.10 -4.88
N TYR A 64 0.12 6.27 -4.32
CA TYR A 64 1.07 7.09 -3.58
C TYR A 64 0.78 7.03 -2.09
N VAL A 65 1.83 6.93 -1.28
CA VAL A 65 1.74 6.95 0.18
C VAL A 65 2.50 8.17 0.69
N TYR A 66 1.83 8.98 1.51
CA TYR A 66 2.39 10.20 2.09
C TYR A 66 2.10 10.31 3.58
N SER A 67 3.13 10.63 4.35
CA SER A 67 3.08 11.10 5.73
C SER A 67 4.23 12.07 6.02
N ASN A 68 3.92 13.18 6.68
CA ASN A 68 4.89 14.16 7.17
C ASN A 68 5.21 14.02 8.66
N THR A 69 4.77 12.94 9.30
CA THR A 69 4.99 12.64 10.72
C THR A 69 5.32 11.16 10.90
N THR A 70 5.88 10.83 12.07
CA THR A 70 6.10 9.42 12.43
C THR A 70 4.77 8.68 12.45
N SER A 71 4.59 7.76 11.52
CA SER A 71 3.32 7.08 11.32
C SER A 71 3.53 5.63 10.88
N THR A 72 2.47 4.84 11.04
CA THR A 72 2.32 3.53 10.41
C THR A 72 1.05 3.56 9.57
N ILE A 73 1.21 3.31 8.27
CA ILE A 73 0.13 3.33 7.29
C ILE A 73 -0.02 1.91 6.74
N SER A 74 -1.23 1.34 6.84
CA SER A 74 -1.54 0.03 6.26
C SER A 74 -2.45 0.19 5.05
N TYR A 75 -2.10 -0.46 3.95
CA TYR A 75 -2.88 -0.45 2.72
C TYR A 75 -3.29 -1.88 2.33
N PRO A 76 -4.55 -2.26 2.54
CA PRO A 76 -5.06 -3.54 2.09
C PRO A 76 -5.36 -3.50 0.58
N LEU A 77 -4.97 -4.57 -0.11
CA LEU A 77 -5.20 -4.80 -1.53
C LEU A 77 -5.87 -6.16 -1.71
N LYS A 78 -6.95 -6.18 -2.49
CA LYS A 78 -7.61 -7.42 -2.91
C LYS A 78 -7.11 -7.79 -4.31
N LEU A 79 -6.23 -8.78 -4.34
CA LEU A 79 -5.77 -9.43 -5.56
C LEU A 79 -6.82 -10.46 -6.01
N PRO A 80 -7.15 -10.52 -7.31
CA PRO A 80 -8.24 -11.34 -7.85
C PRO A 80 -8.05 -12.86 -7.70
N ASP A 81 -6.85 -13.39 -7.83
CA ASP A 81 -6.60 -14.84 -7.73
C ASP A 81 -5.16 -15.15 -7.27
N GLN A 82 -4.71 -16.40 -7.35
CA GLN A 82 -3.32 -16.80 -7.14
C GLN A 82 -2.48 -16.68 -8.41
N GLY A 83 -1.39 -15.93 -8.34
CA GLY A 83 -0.47 -15.71 -9.44
C GLY A 83 0.90 -15.23 -8.98
N GLU A 84 1.70 -14.82 -9.95
CA GLU A 84 2.95 -14.13 -9.67
C GLU A 84 2.66 -12.68 -9.29
N VAL A 85 3.12 -12.26 -8.11
CA VAL A 85 2.96 -10.91 -7.60
C VAL A 85 4.32 -10.21 -7.54
N ILE A 86 4.39 -9.02 -8.12
CA ILE A 86 5.56 -8.14 -8.09
C ILE A 86 5.14 -6.85 -7.38
N VAL A 87 5.83 -6.52 -6.30
CA VAL A 87 5.70 -5.24 -5.59
C VAL A 87 6.94 -4.41 -5.86
N VAL A 88 6.75 -3.21 -6.39
CA VAL A 88 7.80 -2.22 -6.61
C VAL A 88 7.44 -0.97 -5.84
N ALA A 89 8.36 -0.44 -5.05
CA ALA A 89 8.13 0.80 -4.32
C ALA A 89 9.34 1.72 -4.37
N TYR A 90 9.09 3.03 -4.45
CA TYR A 90 10.10 4.08 -4.44
C TYR A 90 9.72 5.13 -3.41
N PHE A 91 10.61 5.41 -2.48
CA PHE A 91 10.44 6.40 -1.42
C PHE A 91 11.55 7.44 -1.45
N LYS A 92 11.20 8.68 -1.12
CA LYS A 92 12.15 9.79 -1.00
C LYS A 92 13.18 9.55 0.12
N ASN A 93 12.75 8.92 1.21
CA ASN A 93 13.57 8.57 2.37
C ASN A 93 13.39 7.07 2.68
N PRO A 94 14.30 6.43 3.44
CA PRO A 94 14.12 5.04 3.85
C PRO A 94 12.84 4.85 4.68
N VAL A 95 12.02 3.88 4.31
CA VAL A 95 10.77 3.54 5.00
C VAL A 95 10.82 2.06 5.40
N ASN A 96 10.36 1.73 6.60
CA ASN A 96 10.17 0.33 6.99
C ASN A 96 8.90 -0.20 6.32
N ILE A 97 9.06 -1.14 5.40
CA ILE A 97 7.98 -1.73 4.61
C ILE A 97 7.81 -3.18 5.04
N THR A 98 6.57 -3.57 5.31
CA THR A 98 6.19 -4.96 5.56
C THR A 98 5.12 -5.39 4.55
N ILE A 99 5.33 -6.54 3.91
CA ILE A 99 4.40 -7.17 2.96
C ILE A 99 3.80 -8.40 3.62
N VAL A 100 2.47 -8.45 3.70
CA VAL A 100 1.71 -9.59 4.24
C VAL A 100 0.76 -10.10 3.16
N ASN A 101 0.84 -11.38 2.78
CA ASN A 101 -0.11 -12.02 1.87
C ASN A 101 -0.87 -13.12 2.61
N ASN A 102 -2.20 -13.03 2.63
CA ASN A 102 -3.11 -13.94 3.32
C ASN A 102 -2.72 -14.22 4.78
N GLY A 103 -2.30 -13.18 5.50
CA GLY A 103 -1.86 -13.27 6.91
C GLY A 103 -0.42 -13.75 7.10
N THR A 104 0.27 -14.18 6.05
CA THR A 104 1.67 -14.59 6.09
C THR A 104 2.59 -13.44 5.72
N ARG A 105 3.59 -13.15 6.55
CA ARG A 105 4.60 -12.14 6.24
C ARG A 105 5.53 -12.65 5.14
N ILE A 106 5.55 -11.94 4.03
CA ILE A 106 6.40 -12.23 2.87
C ILE A 106 7.73 -11.49 2.97
N PHE A 107 7.70 -10.26 3.49
CA PHE A 107 8.87 -9.39 3.56
C PHE A 107 8.72 -8.36 4.69
N THR A 108 9.84 -7.98 5.31
CA THR A 108 10.00 -6.79 6.15
C THR A 108 11.41 -6.24 5.94
N GLY A 109 11.54 -4.92 5.72
CA GLY A 109 12.83 -4.27 5.52
C GLY A 109 12.73 -2.75 5.47
N ILE A 110 13.85 -2.06 5.64
CA ILE A 110 13.94 -0.59 5.53
C ILE A 110 14.52 -0.26 4.16
N GLU A 111 13.71 0.35 3.29
CA GLU A 111 14.06 0.53 1.87
C GLU A 111 13.74 1.95 1.38
N THR A 112 14.58 2.48 0.50
CA THR A 112 14.24 3.61 -0.39
C THR A 112 13.72 3.10 -1.73
N TYR A 113 14.20 1.94 -2.17
CA TYR A 113 13.74 1.24 -3.35
C TYR A 113 13.51 -0.23 -3.01
N LEU A 114 12.30 -0.71 -3.27
CA LEU A 114 11.93 -2.10 -3.07
C LEU A 114 11.54 -2.72 -4.41
N TYR A 115 12.11 -3.89 -4.69
CA TYR A 115 11.61 -4.82 -5.70
C TYR A 115 11.42 -6.18 -5.04
N LYS A 116 10.20 -6.68 -5.01
CA LYS A 116 9.89 -8.00 -4.44
C LYS A 116 8.93 -8.78 -5.30
N GLN A 117 9.37 -9.95 -5.76
CA GLN A 117 8.56 -10.92 -6.49
C GLN A 117 8.29 -12.14 -5.60
N PHE A 118 7.06 -12.64 -5.64
CA PHE A 118 6.62 -13.84 -4.93
C PHE A 118 5.36 -14.42 -5.58
N TYR A 119 5.05 -15.68 -5.30
CA TYR A 119 3.77 -16.29 -5.70
C TYR A 119 2.75 -16.09 -4.59
N GLY A 120 1.57 -15.55 -4.91
CA GLY A 120 0.57 -15.17 -3.92
C GLY A 120 -0.74 -14.73 -4.56
N GLY A 121 -1.67 -14.25 -3.76
CA GLY A 121 -2.99 -13.86 -4.24
C GLY A 121 -3.95 -13.44 -3.14
N GLY A 122 -5.19 -13.10 -3.47
CA GLY A 122 -6.24 -12.83 -2.48
C GLY A 122 -6.00 -11.55 -1.65
N ASN A 123 -5.72 -11.68 -0.35
CA ASN A 123 -5.58 -10.51 0.55
C ASN A 123 -4.10 -10.13 0.70
N LEU A 124 -3.67 -9.07 0.04
CA LEU A 124 -2.36 -8.46 0.25
C LEU A 124 -2.49 -7.26 1.20
N THR A 125 -1.55 -7.06 2.10
CA THR A 125 -1.48 -5.86 2.93
C THR A 125 -0.05 -5.34 2.93
N LEU A 126 0.08 -4.07 2.59
CA LEU A 126 1.35 -3.35 2.59
C LEU A 126 1.34 -2.38 3.77
N ILE A 127 2.34 -2.50 4.65
CA ILE A 127 2.46 -1.69 5.87
C ILE A 127 3.72 -0.86 5.75
N PHE A 128 3.58 0.45 5.88
CA PHE A 128 4.65 1.43 5.76
C PHE A 128 4.82 2.14 7.10
N ALA A 129 6.02 2.15 7.66
CA ALA A 129 6.32 2.83 8.91
C ALA A 129 7.60 3.67 8.79
N GLY A 130 7.56 4.90 9.29
CA GLY A 130 8.71 5.81 9.25
C GLY A 130 8.37 7.20 9.75
N GLU A 131 9.40 8.03 9.96
CA GLU A 131 9.28 9.43 10.41
C GLU A 131 8.64 10.36 9.37
N SER A 132 8.91 10.09 8.10
CA SER A 132 8.22 10.69 6.96
C SER A 132 8.16 9.67 5.84
N ILE A 133 6.98 9.49 5.27
CA ILE A 133 6.72 8.58 4.17
C ILE A 133 6.37 9.45 2.98
N ASN A 134 7.07 9.28 1.86
CA ASN A 134 6.69 9.93 0.61
C ASN A 134 7.19 9.05 -0.52
N GLY A 135 6.28 8.31 -1.13
CA GLY A 135 6.65 7.35 -2.15
C GLY A 135 5.49 6.88 -3.02
N SER A 136 5.85 6.26 -4.12
CA SER A 136 4.95 5.57 -5.04
C SER A 136 5.14 4.06 -4.91
N VAL A 137 4.05 3.33 -5.06
CA VAL A 137 4.02 1.87 -4.99
C VAL A 137 3.23 1.34 -6.17
N LEU A 138 3.78 0.33 -6.82
CA LEU A 138 3.18 -0.45 -7.88
C LEU A 138 3.10 -1.91 -7.42
N VAL A 139 1.93 -2.52 -7.57
CA VAL A 139 1.73 -3.95 -7.37
C VAL A 139 1.17 -4.52 -8.67
N ASN A 140 1.89 -5.48 -9.23
CA ASN A 140 1.47 -6.20 -10.43
C ASN A 140 1.19 -7.65 -10.06
N GLU A 141 0.04 -8.18 -10.44
CA GLU A 141 -0.25 -9.61 -10.37
C GLU A 141 -0.44 -10.18 -11.78
N THR A 142 0.24 -11.29 -12.07
CA THR A 142 0.14 -12.02 -13.33
C THR A 142 -0.45 -13.39 -13.07
N ILE A 143 -1.60 -13.67 -13.68
CA ILE A 143 -2.31 -14.95 -13.60
C ILE A 143 -2.28 -15.61 -14.97
N VAL A 144 -1.92 -16.88 -15.01
CA VAL A 144 -1.92 -17.71 -16.22
C VAL A 144 -2.99 -18.78 -16.07
N THR A 145 -3.99 -18.76 -16.95
CA THR A 145 -5.06 -19.75 -17.00
C THR A 145 -4.96 -20.53 -18.30
N VAL A 146 -5.04 -21.86 -18.22
CA VAL A 146 -5.02 -22.75 -19.39
C VAL A 146 -6.35 -23.49 -19.47
N SER A 147 -6.98 -23.47 -20.63
CA SER A 147 -8.18 -24.28 -20.92
C SER A 147 -7.93 -25.19 -22.11
N ASN A 148 -8.32 -26.46 -21.97
CA ASN A 148 -8.21 -27.45 -23.02
C ASN A 148 -9.51 -27.49 -23.83
N SER A 149 -9.37 -27.61 -25.14
CA SER A 149 -10.48 -27.82 -26.09
C SER A 149 -10.26 -29.10 -26.88
#